data_AF-A0A6B3HKH0-F1
#
_entry.id   AF-A0A6B3HKH0-F1
#
_cell.length_a   1.000
_cell.length_b   1.000
_cell.length_c   1.000
_cell.angle_alpha   90.00
_cell.angle_beta   90.00
_cell.angle_gamma   90.00
#
_symmetry.space_group_name_H-M   'P 1'
#
loop_
_entity.id
_entity.type
_entity.pdbx_description
1 polymer ?
#
loop_
_entity_poly.entity_id
_entity_poly.type
_entity_poly.pdbx_seq_one_letter_code
_entity_poly.pdbx_strand_id
1 'polypeptide(L)'
;PLSVDRPRRVLSVTPAADPVAARDARAVLAAGGHTVTAVRDTAGSVAQRLLSSIVSVAASVAERGLARPADIDTAVTAGLGYPHGPLAWGDRVGADRLLELQSALLDATGDPRHRPTRWVADRARLGLALTDPGTGPETAYG
;
A
#
# COMPACT_ATOMS: atom_id res chain seq x y z
N PRO A 1 -13.72 -11.63 -2.80
CA PRO A 1 -12.94 -10.63 -2.04
C PRO A 1 -11.45 -11.01 -2.01
N LEU A 2 -10.51 -10.05 -1.94
CA LEU A 2 -9.09 -10.36 -1.66
C LEU A 2 -8.86 -10.91 -0.24
N SER A 3 -9.92 -11.36 0.43
CA SER A 3 -9.88 -12.18 1.63
C SER A 3 -9.29 -13.53 1.25
N VAL A 4 -7.98 -13.67 1.44
CA VAL A 4 -7.41 -14.99 1.55
C VAL A 4 -7.54 -15.41 3.01
N ASP A 5 -8.49 -16.30 3.26
CA ASP A 5 -8.62 -17.08 4.51
C ASP A 5 -7.37 -17.93 4.80
N ARG A 6 -6.34 -17.87 3.94
CA ARG A 6 -5.05 -18.54 4.12
C ARG A 6 -3.91 -17.53 4.05
N PRO A 7 -3.00 -17.52 5.03
CA PRO A 7 -1.83 -16.66 4.99
C PRO A 7 -0.96 -17.02 3.78
N ARG A 8 -0.77 -16.04 2.89
CA ARG A 8 0.12 -16.17 1.72
C ARG A 8 1.48 -15.58 2.05
N ARG A 9 2.54 -16.22 1.56
CA ARG A 9 3.92 -15.73 1.66
C ARG A 9 4.46 -15.38 0.29
N VAL A 10 5.32 -14.37 0.23
CA VAL A 10 6.05 -13.99 -0.98
C VAL A 10 7.50 -14.38 -0.81
N LEU A 11 8.06 -15.07 -1.82
CA LEU A 11 9.48 -15.38 -1.92
C LEU A 11 10.07 -14.56 -3.07
N SER A 12 10.95 -13.61 -2.77
CA SER A 12 11.69 -12.87 -3.78
C SER A 12 12.88 -13.68 -4.27
N VAL A 13 13.09 -13.72 -5.58
CA VAL A 13 14.18 -14.47 -6.23
C VAL A 13 14.98 -13.54 -7.13
N THR A 14 16.28 -13.43 -6.86
CA THR A 14 17.21 -12.66 -7.69
C THR A 14 17.65 -13.48 -8.91
N PRO A 15 18.10 -12.84 -10.01
CA PRO A 15 18.61 -13.57 -11.17
C PRO A 15 19.80 -14.49 -10.88
N ALA A 16 20.55 -14.22 -9.81
CA ALA A 16 21.73 -14.98 -9.40
C ALA A 16 21.42 -16.08 -8.38
N ALA A 17 20.17 -16.24 -7.96
CA ALA A 17 19.80 -17.26 -6.99
C ALA A 17 20.00 -18.67 -7.58
N ASP A 18 20.59 -19.57 -6.78
CA ASP A 18 20.69 -20.99 -7.14
C ASP A 18 19.27 -21.59 -7.31
N PRO A 19 18.96 -22.24 -8.46
CA PRO A 19 17.62 -22.77 -8.70
C PRO A 19 17.17 -23.87 -7.73
N VAL A 20 18.09 -24.65 -7.17
CA VAL A 20 17.83 -25.64 -6.12
C VAL A 20 17.52 -24.92 -4.82
N ALA A 21 18.36 -23.97 -4.41
CA ALA A 21 18.12 -23.20 -3.19
C ALA A 21 16.77 -22.45 -3.21
N ALA A 22 16.39 -21.87 -4.36
CA ALA A 22 15.09 -21.22 -4.52
C ALA A 22 13.91 -22.20 -4.41
N ARG A 23 14.06 -23.42 -4.93
CA ARG A 23 13.05 -24.49 -4.82
C ARG A 23 12.91 -24.97 -3.37
N ASP A 24 14.04 -25.17 -2.69
CA ASP A 24 14.07 -25.63 -1.29
C ASP A 24 13.50 -24.58 -0.35
N ALA A 25 13.87 -23.30 -0.52
CA ALA A 25 13.30 -22.20 0.23
C ALA A 25 11.78 -22.12 0.07
N ARG A 26 11.27 -22.28 -1.17
CA ARG A 26 9.82 -22.34 -1.42
C ARG A 26 9.17 -23.53 -0.70
N ALA A 27 9.80 -24.70 -0.73
CA ALA A 27 9.28 -25.91 -0.09
C ALA A 27 9.20 -25.74 1.43
N VAL A 28 10.25 -25.22 2.06
CA VAL A 28 10.29 -24.92 3.50
C VAL A 28 9.20 -23.92 3.88
N LEU A 29 9.05 -22.83 3.12
CA LEU A 29 8.01 -21.84 3.39
C LEU A 29 6.58 -22.42 3.23
N ALA A 30 6.39 -23.36 2.31
CA ALA A 30 5.11 -24.01 2.06
C ALA A 30 4.77 -25.10 3.08
N ALA A 31 5.78 -25.77 3.66
CA ALA A 31 5.59 -26.83 4.66
C ALA A 31 4.79 -26.37 5.89
N GLY A 32 4.81 -25.07 6.21
CA GLY A 32 3.98 -24.47 7.25
C GLY A 32 2.51 -24.26 6.88
N GLY A 33 1.99 -24.88 5.82
CA GLY A 33 0.59 -24.75 5.36
C GLY A 33 0.26 -23.44 4.64
N HIS A 34 1.28 -22.63 4.33
CA HIS A 34 1.12 -21.35 3.65
C HIS A 34 1.21 -21.53 2.13
N THR A 35 0.40 -20.79 1.37
CA THR A 35 0.63 -20.69 -0.08
C THR A 35 1.78 -19.72 -0.34
N VAL A 36 2.80 -20.15 -1.09
CA VAL A 36 3.99 -19.34 -1.40
C VAL A 36 3.95 -18.92 -2.87
N THR A 37 4.01 -17.61 -3.12
CA THR A 37 4.19 -17.04 -4.45
C THR A 37 5.64 -16.60 -4.61
N ALA A 38 6.36 -17.19 -5.57
CA ALA A 38 7.69 -16.73 -5.95
C ALA A 38 7.57 -15.54 -6.92
N VAL A 39 8.33 -14.48 -6.69
CA VAL A 39 8.39 -13.29 -7.53
C VAL A 39 9.84 -12.91 -7.81
N ARG A 40 10.08 -12.17 -8.89
CA ARG A 40 11.39 -11.56 -9.12
C ARG A 40 11.67 -10.55 -8.02
N ASP A 41 12.90 -10.57 -7.51
CA ASP A 41 13.34 -9.55 -6.57
C ASP A 41 13.33 -8.17 -7.20
N THR A 42 12.67 -7.24 -6.52
CA THR A 42 12.50 -5.85 -6.94
C THR A 42 12.18 -5.02 -5.70
N ALA A 43 12.49 -3.71 -5.73
CA ALA A 43 12.15 -2.82 -4.63
C ALA A 43 10.64 -2.89 -4.37
N GLY A 44 10.21 -3.36 -3.19
CA GLY A 44 8.80 -3.63 -2.88
C GLY A 44 8.18 -4.78 -3.68
N SER A 45 7.46 -5.68 -3.00
CA SER A 45 6.75 -6.78 -3.68
C SER A 45 5.64 -6.27 -4.61
N VAL A 46 5.17 -7.12 -5.54
CA VAL A 46 4.05 -6.80 -6.46
C VAL A 46 2.82 -6.29 -5.71
N ALA A 47 2.43 -6.96 -4.62
CA ALA A 47 1.25 -6.58 -3.84
C ALA A 47 1.43 -5.23 -3.13
N GLN A 48 2.61 -4.99 -2.54
CA GLN A 48 2.91 -3.72 -1.87
C GLN A 48 2.89 -2.55 -2.87
N ARG A 49 3.47 -2.73 -4.06
CA ARG A 49 3.44 -1.71 -5.12
C ARG A 49 2.02 -1.38 -5.56
N LEU A 50 1.18 -2.39 -5.79
CA LEU A 50 -0.21 -2.18 -6.19
C LEU A 50 -1.00 -1.46 -5.11
N LEU A 51 -0.89 -1.91 -3.86
CA LEU A 51 -1.58 -1.27 -2.73
C LEU A 51 -1.11 0.18 -2.56
N SER A 52 0.20 0.42 -2.60
CA SER A 52 0.77 1.77 -2.52
C SER A 52 0.22 2.67 -3.63
N SER A 53 0.17 2.19 -4.88
CA SER A 53 -0.40 2.97 -5.99
C SER A 53 -1.89 3.28 -5.81
N ILE A 54 -2.69 2.31 -5.35
CA ILE A 54 -4.12 2.51 -5.05
C ILE A 54 -4.29 3.60 -3.98
N VAL A 55 -3.53 3.51 -2.88
CA VAL A 55 -3.57 4.49 -1.79
C VAL A 55 -3.10 5.86 -2.27
N SER A 56 -2.02 5.94 -3.06
CA SER A 56 -1.49 7.22 -3.58
C SER A 56 -2.51 7.97 -4.43
N VAL A 57 -3.26 7.26 -5.27
CA VAL A 57 -4.31 7.88 -6.09
C VAL A 57 -5.40 8.45 -5.20
N ALA A 58 -5.90 7.68 -4.24
CA ALA A 58 -6.93 8.14 -3.30
C ALA A 58 -6.46 9.31 -2.42
N ALA A 59 -5.23 9.22 -1.90
CA ALA A 59 -4.62 10.28 -1.10
C ALA A 59 -4.46 11.57 -1.90
N SER A 60 -4.17 11.50 -3.20
CA SER A 60 -4.11 12.67 -4.07
C SER A 60 -5.49 13.32 -4.29
N VAL A 61 -6.57 12.53 -4.31
CA VAL A 61 -7.96 13.07 -4.38
C VAL A 61 -8.30 13.81 -3.09
N ALA A 62 -7.95 13.22 -1.93
CA ALA A 62 -8.16 13.82 -0.62
C ALA A 62 -7.32 15.09 -0.42
N GLU A 63 -6.03 15.06 -0.80
CA GLU A 63 -5.12 16.21 -0.73
C GLU A 63 -5.62 17.44 -1.48
N ARG A 64 -6.25 17.22 -2.64
CA ARG A 64 -6.83 18.28 -3.47
C ARG A 64 -8.22 18.71 -3.03
N GLY A 65 -8.77 18.11 -1.97
CA GLY A 65 -10.11 18.41 -1.47
C GLY A 65 -11.24 18.08 -2.44
N LEU A 66 -11.02 17.17 -3.40
CA LEU A 66 -12.03 16.85 -4.43
C LEU A 66 -13.21 16.05 -3.86
N ALA A 67 -12.98 15.31 -2.78
CA ALA A 67 -13.99 14.54 -2.06
C ALA A 67 -13.50 14.31 -0.62
N ARG A 68 -14.43 14.07 0.31
CA ARG A 68 -14.08 13.67 1.68
C ARG A 68 -13.48 12.26 1.68
N PRO A 69 -12.56 11.92 2.60
CA PRO A 69 -11.97 10.58 2.68
C PRO A 69 -13.01 9.44 2.70
N ALA A 70 -14.10 9.61 3.46
CA ALA A 70 -15.19 8.63 3.53
C ALA A 70 -15.94 8.47 2.19
N ASP A 71 -16.11 9.56 1.43
CA ASP A 71 -16.77 9.54 0.13
C ASP A 71 -15.88 8.85 -0.91
N ILE A 72 -14.56 9.06 -0.85
CA ILE A 72 -13.56 8.36 -1.68
C ILE A 72 -13.62 6.84 -1.43
N ASP A 73 -13.61 6.45 -0.16
CA ASP A 73 -13.66 5.05 0.24
C ASP A 73 -14.97 4.37 -0.17
N THR A 74 -16.09 5.08 -0.02
CA THR A 74 -17.41 4.62 -0.47
C THR A 74 -17.46 4.46 -1.99
N ALA A 75 -16.94 5.43 -2.75
CA ALA A 75 -16.94 5.36 -4.21
C ALA A 75 -16.16 4.15 -4.74
N VAL A 76 -15.02 3.81 -4.13
CA VAL A 76 -14.20 2.67 -4.56
C VAL A 76 -14.78 1.32 -4.13
N THR A 77 -15.38 1.24 -2.95
CA THR A 77 -16.04 0.00 -2.49
C THR A 77 -17.35 -0.25 -3.24
N ALA A 78 -18.23 0.73 -3.31
CA ALA A 78 -19.54 0.59 -3.95
C ALA A 78 -19.47 0.64 -5.48
N GLY A 79 -18.62 1.51 -6.05
CA GLY A 79 -18.52 1.70 -7.49
C GLY A 79 -17.58 0.74 -8.19
N LEU A 80 -16.46 0.36 -7.56
CA LEU A 80 -15.43 -0.50 -8.18
C LEU A 80 -15.36 -1.91 -7.57
N GLY A 81 -16.14 -2.19 -6.52
CA GLY A 81 -16.22 -3.52 -5.90
C GLY A 81 -15.00 -3.92 -5.07
N TYR A 82 -14.19 -2.95 -4.61
CA TYR A 82 -13.05 -3.25 -3.76
C TYR A 82 -13.51 -3.72 -2.38
N PRO A 83 -12.77 -4.64 -1.71
CA PRO A 83 -13.17 -5.15 -0.40
C PRO A 83 -13.08 -4.09 0.70
N HIS A 84 -12.21 -3.10 0.53
CA HIS A 84 -11.98 -1.99 1.44
C HIS A 84 -11.78 -0.71 0.65
N GLY A 85 -12.17 0.42 1.23
CA GLY A 85 -11.84 1.73 0.69
C GLY A 85 -10.33 1.93 0.68
N PRO A 86 -9.75 2.58 -0.33
CA PRO A 86 -8.30 2.72 -0.48
C PRO A 86 -7.64 3.41 0.72
N LEU A 87 -8.25 4.43 1.32
CA LEU A 87 -7.65 5.13 2.46
C LEU A 87 -7.74 4.26 3.72
N ALA A 88 -8.91 3.69 4.02
CA ALA A 88 -9.08 2.73 5.12
C ALA A 88 -8.19 1.49 4.96
N TRP A 89 -7.92 1.06 3.73
CA TRP A 89 -7.00 -0.04 3.47
C TRP A 89 -5.55 0.37 3.74
N GLY A 90 -5.18 1.60 3.38
CA GLY A 90 -3.90 2.19 3.76
C GLY A 90 -3.71 2.30 5.27
N ASP A 91 -4.76 2.66 6.02
CA ASP A 91 -4.72 2.74 7.49
C ASP A 91 -4.41 1.39 8.17
N ARG A 92 -4.77 0.26 7.53
CA ARG A 92 -4.39 -1.07 8.03
C ARG A 92 -2.90 -1.39 7.87
N VAL A 93 -2.23 -0.71 6.94
CA VAL A 93 -0.77 -0.81 6.75
C VAL A 93 -0.04 0.21 7.63
N GLY A 94 -0.61 1.40 7.79
CA GLY A 94 0.00 2.52 8.49
C GLY A 94 0.57 3.56 7.52
N ALA A 95 0.30 4.84 7.79
CA ALA A 95 0.77 5.95 6.96
C ALA A 95 2.32 6.08 6.97
N ASP A 96 2.95 5.75 8.11
CA ASP A 96 4.40 5.66 8.28
C ASP A 96 5.02 4.61 7.35
N ARG A 97 4.47 3.39 7.34
CA ARG A 97 4.93 2.29 6.48
C ARG A 97 4.70 2.58 5.01
N LEU A 98 3.59 3.24 4.67
CA LEU A 98 3.32 3.69 3.31
C LEU A 98 4.33 4.76 2.86
N LEU A 99 4.64 5.73 3.72
CA LEU A 99 5.65 6.75 3.44
C LEU A 99 7.04 6.13 3.24
N GLU A 100 7.44 5.19 4.11
CA GLU A 100 8.69 4.44 3.97
C GLU A 100 8.74 3.68 2.64
N LEU A 101 7.68 2.93 2.32
CA LEU A 101 7.58 2.16 1.08
C LEU A 101 7.64 3.05 -0.16
N GLN A 102 6.88 4.14 -0.19
CA GLN A 102 6.84 5.08 -1.32
C GLN A 102 8.20 5.77 -1.52
N SER A 103 8.84 6.21 -0.45
CA SER A 103 10.19 6.80 -0.50
C SER A 103 11.20 5.79 -1.02
N ALA A 104 11.22 4.56 -0.47
CA ALA A 104 12.14 3.52 -0.93
C ALA A 104 11.91 3.13 -2.39
N LEU A 105 10.65 3.10 -2.85
CA LEU A 105 10.31 2.86 -4.25
C LEU A 105 10.81 3.99 -5.16
N LEU A 106 10.61 5.25 -4.75
CA LEU A 106 11.10 6.41 -5.49
C LEU A 106 12.62 6.38 -5.58
N ASP A 107 13.32 6.16 -4.46
CA ASP A 107 14.78 6.13 -4.41
C ASP A 107 15.37 5.01 -5.28
N ALA A 108 14.76 3.82 -5.22
CA ALA A 108 15.25 2.66 -5.96
C ALA A 108 14.96 2.71 -7.47
N THR A 109 13.90 3.41 -7.88
CA THR A 109 13.44 3.39 -9.29
C THR A 109 13.58 4.71 -10.03
N GLY A 110 13.68 5.83 -9.30
CA GLY A 110 13.58 7.18 -9.85
C GLY A 110 12.20 7.52 -10.43
N ASP A 111 11.22 6.62 -10.35
CA ASP A 111 9.92 6.80 -11.01
C ASP A 111 9.03 7.75 -10.17
N PRO A 112 8.66 8.93 -10.71
CA PRO A 112 7.89 9.93 -9.97
C PRO A 112 6.50 9.45 -9.54
N ARG A 113 5.96 8.38 -10.13
CA ARG A 113 4.66 7.81 -9.70
C ARG A 113 4.70 7.26 -8.27
N HIS A 114 5.89 7.00 -7.74
CA HIS A 114 6.09 6.51 -6.38
C HIS A 114 6.33 7.63 -5.38
N ARG A 115 6.34 8.90 -5.81
CA ARG A 115 6.51 10.04 -4.91
C ARG A 115 5.39 10.05 -3.86
N PRO A 116 5.73 10.11 -2.55
CA PRO A 116 4.73 10.28 -1.52
C PRO A 116 3.91 11.56 -1.73
N THR A 117 2.60 11.47 -1.51
CA THR A 117 1.74 12.65 -1.46
C THR A 117 1.99 13.40 -0.14
N ARG A 118 1.70 14.70 -0.12
CA ARG A 118 1.74 15.47 1.13
C ARG A 118 0.70 14.92 2.11
N TRP A 119 -0.46 14.45 1.63
CA TRP A 119 -1.44 13.78 2.48
C TRP A 119 -0.82 12.64 3.27
N VAL A 120 -0.20 11.65 2.61
CA VAL A 120 0.44 10.51 3.28
C VAL A 120 1.56 11.00 4.21
N ALA A 121 2.42 11.92 3.74
CA ALA A 121 3.54 12.41 4.52
C ALA A 121 3.11 13.16 5.79
N ASP A 122 2.10 14.02 5.72
CA ASP A 122 1.61 14.80 6.86
C ASP A 122 0.92 13.87 7.85
N ARG A 123 0.10 12.91 7.39
CA ARG A 123 -0.53 11.90 8.27
C ARG A 123 0.50 11.08 9.02
N ALA A 124 1.53 10.60 8.31
CA ALA A 124 2.62 9.84 8.92
C ALA A 124 3.36 10.66 10.00
N ARG A 125 3.69 11.92 9.71
CA ARG A 125 4.41 12.80 10.67
C ARG A 125 3.56 13.19 11.87
N LEU A 126 2.26 13.40 11.67
CA LEU A 126 1.34 13.88 12.70
C LEU A 126 0.63 12.74 13.46
N GLY A 127 0.84 11.49 13.07
CA GLY A 127 0.15 10.34 13.67
C GLY A 127 -1.36 10.31 13.37
N LEU A 128 -1.79 10.86 12.24
CA LEU A 128 -3.18 10.91 11.81
C LEU A 128 -3.51 9.73 10.89
N ALA A 129 -4.78 9.31 10.90
CA ALA A 129 -5.28 8.34 9.94
C ALA A 129 -5.38 8.95 8.53
N LEU A 130 -5.17 8.15 7.49
CA LEU A 130 -5.40 8.53 6.08
C LEU A 130 -6.87 8.85 5.82
N THR A 131 -7.77 8.25 6.58
CA THR A 131 -9.21 8.53 6.57
C THR A 131 -9.61 9.78 7.37
N ASP A 132 -8.69 10.36 8.15
CA ASP A 132 -8.94 11.60 8.88
C ASP A 132 -8.98 12.78 7.88
N PRO A 133 -10.10 13.50 7.75
CA PRO A 133 -10.19 14.68 6.88
C PRO A 133 -9.23 15.80 7.32
N GLY A 134 -8.84 15.81 8.60
CA GLY A 134 -8.08 16.89 9.22
C GLY A 134 -8.91 18.15 9.38
N THR A 135 -8.23 19.21 9.82
CA THR A 135 -8.82 20.54 10.00
C THR A 135 -8.37 21.45 8.87
N GLY A 136 -9.30 21.97 8.09
CA GLY A 136 -9.01 22.99 7.08
C GLY A 136 -9.11 24.42 7.63
N PRO A 137 -8.56 25.43 6.94
CA PRO A 137 -8.59 26.83 7.37
C PRO A 137 -9.99 27.36 7.66
N GLU A 138 -11.00 26.87 6.94
CA GLU A 138 -12.42 27.20 7.15
C GLU A 138 -12.90 26.89 8.57
N THR A 139 -12.31 25.89 9.23
CA THR A 139 -12.65 25.55 10.62
C THR A 139 -12.12 26.60 11.61
N ALA A 140 -11.09 27.36 11.23
CA ALA A 140 -10.51 28.42 12.06
C ALA A 140 -11.30 29.74 12.02
N TYR A 141 -12.18 29.90 11.03
CA TYR A 141 -13.07 31.05 10.88
C TYR A 141 -14.49 30.77 11.39
N GLY A 142 -14.64 29.76 12.24
CA GLY A 142 -15.88 29.48 12.97
C GLY A 142 -16.36 30.66 13.80
#